data_AF-N9ZE16-F1
#
_entry.id   AF-N9ZE16-F1
#
_cell.length_a   1.000
_cell.length_b   1.000
_cell.length_c   1.000
_cell.angle_alpha   90.00
_cell.angle_beta   90.00
_cell.angle_gamma   90.00
#
_symmetry.space_group_name_H-M   'P 1'
#
loop_
_entity.id
_entity.type
_entity.pdbx_description
1 polymer ?
#
loop_
_entity_poly.entity_id
_entity_poly.type
_entity_poly.pdbx_seq_one_letter_code
_entity_poly.pdbx_strand_id
1 'polypeptide(L)'
;MTREITTILEASREWVGTFNAFPLEMITKLFNIDVDGWREITPISKGCRVWSNKNQEMGYIKEIKENEDREEIAVIELDNGEKVEELKEDLSREEDDYFPMWGTMWQFSDSCDNWWLENHLNEMADCGFRIYESDEFGYFFGIDGAGYDFYEAHWIPLYNKRGLQWHTTV
;
A
#
# COMPACT_ATOMS: atom_id res chain seq x y z
N MET A 1 27.33 -0.21 23.00
CA MET A 1 27.06 1.18 22.61
C MET A 1 25.78 1.17 21.82
N THR A 2 24.71 1.76 22.34
CA THR A 2 23.46 1.92 21.60
C THR A 2 23.72 2.98 20.53
N ARG A 3 23.44 2.66 19.26
CA ARG A 3 23.57 3.63 18.17
C ARG A 3 22.57 4.76 18.42
N GLU A 4 23.03 6.00 18.38
CA GLU A 4 22.14 7.17 18.44
C GLU A 4 21.49 7.36 17.07
N ILE A 5 20.16 7.42 17.03
CA ILE A 5 19.38 7.63 15.81
C ILE A 5 19.01 9.11 15.73
N THR A 6 19.58 9.80 14.76
CA THR A 6 19.47 11.28 14.67
C THR A 6 18.57 11.73 13.54
N THR A 7 18.51 10.96 12.44
CA THR A 7 17.72 11.32 11.26
C THR A 7 16.51 10.43 11.09
N ILE A 8 15.47 10.95 10.42
CA ILE A 8 14.29 10.17 10.07
C ILE A 8 14.64 8.97 9.17
N LEU A 9 15.57 9.14 8.22
CA LEU A 9 16.03 8.06 7.35
C LEU A 9 16.67 6.91 8.14
N GLU A 10 17.49 7.22 9.14
CA GLU A 10 18.04 6.20 10.04
C GLU A 10 16.95 5.50 10.83
N ALA A 11 16.01 6.25 11.40
CA ALA A 11 14.89 5.67 12.14
C ALA A 11 14.02 4.77 11.27
N SER A 12 13.69 5.19 10.05
CA SER A 12 12.92 4.38 9.10
C SER A 12 13.68 3.10 8.71
N ARG A 13 15.00 3.15 8.54
CA ARG A 13 15.83 1.96 8.28
C ARG A 13 15.83 0.98 9.43
N GLU A 14 15.97 1.48 10.66
CA GLU A 14 15.96 0.62 11.86
C GLU A 14 14.56 0.01 12.07
N TRP A 15 13.49 0.76 11.81
CA TRP A 15 12.12 0.23 11.87
C TRP A 15 11.85 -0.82 10.79
N VAL A 16 12.16 -0.53 9.51
CA VAL A 16 12.02 -1.52 8.42
C VAL A 16 12.88 -2.76 8.66
N GLY A 17 14.03 -2.60 9.32
CA GLY A 17 14.92 -3.69 9.72
C GLY A 17 14.32 -4.67 10.72
N THR A 18 13.20 -4.34 11.38
CA THR A 18 12.49 -5.26 12.28
C THR A 18 11.48 -6.16 11.56
N PHE A 19 11.16 -5.88 10.30
CA PHE A 19 10.12 -6.59 9.58
C PHE A 19 10.58 -7.99 9.18
N ASN A 20 9.61 -8.89 9.01
CA ASN A 20 9.86 -10.17 8.36
C ASN A 20 9.88 -9.92 6.84
N ALA A 21 11.02 -10.15 6.18
CA ALA A 21 11.18 -9.98 4.74
C ALA A 21 11.14 -11.34 4.03
N PHE A 22 10.31 -11.44 3.00
CA PHE A 22 10.05 -12.67 2.27
C PHE A 22 10.32 -12.48 0.78
N PRO A 23 11.11 -13.37 0.14
CA PRO A 23 11.25 -13.36 -1.31
C PRO A 23 9.89 -13.55 -1.97
N LEU A 24 9.58 -12.73 -2.97
CA LEU A 24 8.28 -12.80 -3.66
C LEU A 24 8.03 -14.21 -4.23
N GLU A 25 9.05 -14.86 -4.79
CA GLU A 25 8.95 -16.23 -5.30
C GLU A 25 8.46 -17.25 -4.25
N MET A 26 8.77 -17.04 -2.98
CA MET A 26 8.29 -17.90 -1.90
C MET A 26 6.79 -17.67 -1.66
N ILE A 27 6.37 -16.41 -1.62
CA ILE A 27 4.96 -16.03 -1.47
C ILE A 27 4.15 -16.54 -2.67
N THR A 28 4.65 -16.38 -3.89
CA THR A 28 4.00 -16.90 -5.11
C THR A 28 3.80 -18.41 -5.04
N LYS A 29 4.76 -19.17 -4.51
CA LYS A 29 4.60 -20.63 -4.34
C LYS A 29 3.52 -20.98 -3.31
N LEU A 30 3.44 -20.23 -2.21
CA LEU A 30 2.41 -20.44 -1.18
C LEU A 30 1.02 -20.07 -1.71
N PHE A 31 0.90 -18.93 -2.37
CA PHE A 31 -0.32 -18.47 -3.04
C PHE A 31 -0.87 -19.51 -4.02
N ASN A 32 -0.02 -20.12 -4.84
CA ASN A 32 -0.46 -21.13 -5.81
C ASN A 32 -0.95 -22.45 -5.17
N ILE A 33 -0.68 -22.68 -3.88
CA ILE A 33 -1.19 -23.85 -3.15
C ILE A 33 -2.64 -23.62 -2.71
N ASP A 34 -2.96 -22.40 -2.29
CA ASP A 34 -4.30 -22.00 -1.84
C ASP A 34 -4.59 -20.57 -2.32
N VAL A 35 -5.11 -20.45 -3.54
CA VAL A 35 -5.39 -19.14 -4.16
C VAL A 35 -6.55 -18.43 -3.45
N ASP A 36 -7.55 -19.19 -2.99
CA ASP A 36 -8.78 -18.64 -2.38
C ASP A 36 -8.53 -18.08 -0.97
N GLY A 37 -7.49 -18.58 -0.30
CA GLY A 37 -7.03 -18.09 1.01
C GLY A 37 -6.24 -16.78 0.97
N TRP A 38 -6.07 -16.14 -0.20
CA TRP A 38 -5.33 -14.89 -0.35
C TRP A 38 -6.17 -13.80 -1.03
N ARG A 39 -6.12 -12.59 -0.48
CA ARG A 39 -6.84 -11.43 -1.01
C ARG A 39 -5.94 -10.22 -1.02
N GLU A 40 -5.94 -9.49 -2.13
CA GLU A 40 -5.43 -8.12 -2.11
C GLU A 40 -6.50 -7.23 -1.46
N ILE A 41 -6.12 -6.58 -0.35
CA ILE A 41 -7.00 -5.70 0.43
C ILE A 41 -6.57 -4.23 0.32
N THR A 42 -5.66 -3.91 -0.63
CA THR A 42 -5.21 -2.54 -0.90
C THR A 42 -6.39 -1.65 -1.27
N PRO A 43 -6.71 -0.61 -0.47
CA PRO A 43 -7.71 0.35 -0.86
C PRO A 43 -7.30 1.12 -2.12
N ILE A 44 -8.31 1.54 -2.85
CA ILE A 44 -8.13 2.46 -3.97
C ILE A 44 -7.58 3.79 -3.43
N SER A 45 -6.42 4.22 -3.95
CA SER A 45 -5.74 5.45 -3.55
C SER A 45 -5.41 6.34 -4.75
N LYS A 46 -4.90 7.54 -4.48
CA LYS A 46 -4.49 8.47 -5.54
C LYS A 46 -3.36 7.85 -6.38
N GLY A 47 -3.50 7.95 -7.70
CA GLY A 47 -2.54 7.40 -8.66
C GLY A 47 -2.81 5.94 -9.02
N CYS A 48 -3.73 5.25 -8.34
CA CYS A 48 -4.15 3.91 -8.73
C CYS A 48 -4.74 3.91 -10.14
N ARG A 49 -4.42 2.83 -10.86
CA ARG A 49 -5.08 2.46 -12.09
C ARG A 49 -6.38 1.72 -11.76
N VAL A 50 -7.48 2.14 -12.38
CA VAL A 50 -8.81 1.60 -12.06
C VAL A 50 -9.65 1.40 -13.32
N TRP A 51 -10.50 0.38 -13.28
CA TRP A 51 -11.62 0.19 -14.20
C TRP A 51 -12.88 0.87 -13.66
N SER A 52 -13.50 1.69 -14.51
CA SER A 52 -14.82 2.25 -14.25
C SER A 52 -15.90 1.35 -14.84
N ASN A 53 -16.70 0.72 -13.99
CA ASN A 53 -17.84 -0.10 -14.43
C ASN A 53 -18.90 0.73 -15.15
N LYS A 54 -19.06 2.00 -14.78
CA LYS A 54 -20.07 2.89 -15.37
C LYS A 54 -19.67 3.37 -16.76
N ASN A 55 -18.40 3.75 -16.98
CA ASN A 55 -17.93 4.20 -18.28
C ASN A 55 -17.41 3.05 -19.16
N GLN A 56 -17.23 1.86 -18.59
CA GLN A 56 -16.63 0.70 -19.27
C GLN A 56 -15.25 1.06 -19.85
N GLU A 57 -14.44 1.76 -19.06
CA GLU A 57 -13.15 2.30 -19.49
C GLU A 57 -12.16 2.36 -18.32
N MET A 58 -10.87 2.32 -18.65
CA MET A 58 -9.77 2.43 -17.72
C MET A 58 -9.39 3.90 -17.46
N GLY A 59 -8.88 4.18 -16.27
CA GLY A 59 -8.40 5.51 -15.92
C GLY A 59 -7.46 5.53 -14.72
N TYR A 60 -6.91 6.70 -14.43
CA TYR A 60 -6.08 6.94 -13.25
C TYR A 60 -6.80 7.87 -12.28
N ILE A 61 -6.73 7.52 -11.00
CA ILE A 61 -7.26 8.38 -9.95
C ILE A 61 -6.36 9.59 -9.75
N LYS A 62 -6.94 10.77 -9.87
CA LYS A 62 -6.25 12.04 -9.66
C LYS A 62 -6.47 12.59 -8.26
N GLU A 63 -7.64 12.34 -7.71
CA GLU A 63 -8.07 12.86 -6.42
C GLU A 63 -9.16 11.97 -5.83
N ILE A 64 -9.19 11.88 -4.50
CA ILE A 64 -10.30 11.28 -3.75
C ILE A 64 -10.86 12.37 -2.85
N LYS A 65 -12.17 12.52 -2.85
CA LYS A 65 -12.93 13.55 -2.13
C LYS A 65 -14.03 12.88 -1.32
N GLU A 66 -14.55 13.56 -0.32
CA GLU A 66 -15.72 13.13 0.44
C GLU A 66 -16.93 13.99 0.05
N ASN A 67 -18.08 13.38 -0.20
CA ASN A 67 -19.33 14.10 -0.50
C ASN A 67 -20.07 14.53 0.79
N GLU A 68 -21.21 15.22 0.64
CA GLU A 68 -22.02 15.66 1.79
C GLU A 68 -22.56 14.48 2.63
N ASP A 69 -22.72 13.31 2.01
CA ASP A 69 -23.19 12.06 2.62
C ASP A 69 -22.06 11.22 3.25
N ARG A 70 -20.82 11.75 3.27
CA ARG A 70 -19.60 11.09 3.76
C ARG A 70 -19.14 9.87 2.96
N GLU A 71 -19.51 9.80 1.71
CA GLU A 71 -19.04 8.77 0.77
C GLU A 71 -17.81 9.28 0.01
N GLU A 72 -16.86 8.37 -0.24
CA GLU A 72 -15.64 8.67 -1.00
C GLU A 72 -15.93 8.68 -2.51
N ILE A 73 -15.72 9.83 -3.15
CA ILE A 73 -15.80 10.03 -4.60
C ILE A 73 -14.38 10.16 -5.17
N ALA A 74 -14.07 9.35 -6.18
CA ALA A 74 -12.82 9.44 -6.92
C ALA A 74 -13.00 10.29 -8.18
N VAL A 75 -12.06 11.23 -8.40
CA VAL A 75 -11.88 11.93 -9.67
C VAL A 75 -10.93 11.12 -10.54
N ILE A 76 -11.42 10.64 -11.66
CA ILE A 76 -10.70 9.75 -12.57
C ILE A 76 -10.44 10.50 -13.86
N GLU A 77 -9.20 10.43 -14.34
CA GLU A 77 -8.88 10.76 -15.72
C GLU A 77 -8.87 9.46 -16.52
N LEU A 78 -9.89 9.26 -17.34
CA LEU A 78 -10.02 8.10 -18.22
C LEU A 78 -8.98 8.19 -19.36
N ASP A 79 -8.67 7.04 -19.95
CA ASP A 79 -7.72 6.94 -21.06
C ASP A 79 -8.12 7.73 -22.31
N ASN A 80 -9.43 7.88 -22.51
CA ASN A 80 -9.98 8.71 -23.57
C ASN A 80 -9.76 10.22 -23.34
N GLY A 81 -9.20 10.62 -22.19
CA GLY A 81 -8.91 11.99 -21.78
C GLY A 81 -10.05 12.69 -21.03
N GLU A 82 -11.18 12.03 -20.84
CA GLU A 82 -12.30 12.58 -20.06
C GLU A 82 -12.03 12.50 -18.56
N LYS A 83 -12.57 13.48 -17.83
CA LYS A 83 -12.52 13.51 -16.37
C LYS A 83 -13.91 13.26 -15.82
N VAL A 84 -14.03 12.24 -14.99
CA VAL A 84 -15.29 11.78 -14.41
C VAL A 84 -15.18 11.70 -12.89
N GLU A 85 -16.31 11.81 -12.21
CA GLU A 85 -16.42 11.65 -10.76
C GLU A 85 -17.36 10.49 -10.45
N GLU A 86 -16.88 9.51 -9.69
CA GLU A 86 -17.59 8.27 -9.38
C GLU A 86 -17.36 7.85 -7.93
N LEU A 87 -18.30 7.08 -7.38
CA LEU A 87 -18.11 6.48 -6.06
C LEU A 87 -16.92 5.54 -6.12
N LYS A 88 -16.03 5.64 -5.13
CA LYS A 88 -14.84 4.79 -5.03
C LYS A 88 -15.19 3.30 -5.00
N GLU A 89 -16.35 2.95 -4.42
CA GLU A 89 -16.84 1.57 -4.33
C GLU A 89 -17.26 0.97 -5.68
N ASP A 90 -17.61 1.80 -6.67
CA ASP A 90 -17.99 1.36 -8.01
C ASP A 90 -16.77 1.06 -8.90
N LEU A 91 -15.57 1.34 -8.39
CA LEU A 91 -14.31 1.18 -9.10
C LEU A 91 -13.63 -0.11 -8.70
N SER A 92 -12.89 -0.69 -9.66
CA SER A 92 -12.06 -1.86 -9.40
C SER A 92 -10.62 -1.50 -9.72
N ARG A 93 -9.72 -1.84 -8.79
CA ARG A 93 -8.28 -1.65 -8.98
C ARG A 93 -7.80 -2.64 -10.05
N GLU A 94 -7.06 -2.13 -11.01
CA GLU A 94 -6.55 -2.93 -12.13
C GLU A 94 -5.04 -2.79 -12.17
N GLU A 95 -4.34 -3.91 -12.03
CA GLU A 95 -2.88 -3.99 -12.01
C GLU A 95 -2.40 -5.02 -13.03
N ASP A 96 -1.17 -4.82 -13.51
CA ASP A 96 -0.57 -5.69 -14.52
C ASP A 96 -0.34 -7.13 -14.01
N ASP A 97 -0.17 -7.29 -12.70
CA ASP A 97 0.01 -8.58 -12.03
C ASP A 97 -0.64 -8.59 -10.63
N TYR A 98 -0.94 -9.78 -10.13
CA TYR A 98 -1.53 -9.99 -8.80
C TYR A 98 -0.57 -9.58 -7.68
N PHE A 99 0.74 -9.74 -7.87
CA PHE A 99 1.76 -9.38 -6.88
C PHE A 99 2.52 -8.11 -7.25
N PRO A 100 3.10 -7.40 -6.27
CA PRO A 100 3.90 -6.20 -6.54
C PRO A 100 5.14 -6.54 -7.38
N MET A 101 5.59 -5.58 -8.22
CA MET A 101 6.81 -5.74 -9.03
C MET A 101 8.07 -6.00 -8.20
N TRP A 102 8.15 -5.47 -6.98
CA TRP A 102 9.35 -5.65 -6.17
C TRP A 102 9.48 -7.09 -5.65
N GLY A 103 10.66 -7.68 -5.79
CA GLY A 103 10.92 -9.09 -5.45
C GLY A 103 10.91 -9.43 -3.96
N THR A 104 10.45 -8.54 -3.08
CA THR A 104 10.35 -8.76 -1.64
C THR A 104 9.02 -8.22 -1.13
N MET A 105 8.34 -9.05 -0.34
CA MET A 105 7.20 -8.63 0.46
C MET A 105 7.58 -8.67 1.94
N TRP A 106 6.87 -7.90 2.75
CA TRP A 106 7.11 -7.76 4.17
C TRP A 106 5.88 -8.11 4.97
N GLN A 107 6.13 -8.48 6.23
CA GLN A 107 5.13 -8.57 7.28
C GLN A 107 5.69 -7.87 8.53
N PHE A 108 4.82 -7.17 9.25
CA PHE A 108 5.19 -6.60 10.54
C PHE A 108 5.43 -7.72 11.56
N SER A 109 6.56 -7.66 12.27
CA SER A 109 6.88 -8.61 13.34
C SER A 109 6.22 -8.25 14.68
N ASP A 110 5.80 -7.00 14.85
CA ASP A 110 5.18 -6.47 16.06
C ASP A 110 3.64 -6.46 15.96
N SER A 111 2.96 -6.83 17.04
CA SER A 111 1.49 -6.91 17.05
C SER A 111 0.81 -5.54 17.05
N CYS A 112 1.44 -4.48 17.57
CA CYS A 112 0.91 -3.12 17.49
C CYS A 112 0.98 -2.58 16.06
N ASP A 113 1.99 -2.96 15.28
CA ASP A 113 2.09 -2.61 13.86
C ASP A 113 1.06 -3.36 13.02
N ASN A 114 0.79 -4.64 13.32
CA ASN A 114 -0.30 -5.38 12.70
C ASN A 114 -1.68 -4.76 13.00
N TRP A 115 -1.95 -4.42 14.28
CA TRP A 115 -3.18 -3.72 14.66
C TRP A 115 -3.30 -2.37 13.96
N TRP A 116 -2.19 -1.64 13.79
CA TRP A 116 -2.19 -0.38 13.05
C TRP A 116 -2.56 -0.61 11.57
N LEU A 117 -1.98 -1.60 10.90
CA LEU A 117 -2.32 -1.94 9.51
C LEU A 117 -3.82 -2.18 9.33
N GLU A 118 -4.43 -2.98 10.22
CA GLU A 118 -5.87 -3.31 10.19
C GLU A 118 -6.78 -2.08 10.20
N ASN A 119 -6.34 -1.00 10.85
CA ASN A 119 -7.15 0.22 11.03
C ASN A 119 -6.70 1.38 10.13
N HIS A 120 -5.59 1.23 9.40
CA HIS A 120 -4.95 2.31 8.63
C HIS A 120 -4.53 1.87 7.21
N LEU A 121 -5.35 1.03 6.58
CA LEU A 121 -5.12 0.53 5.22
C LEU A 121 -4.99 1.67 4.19
N ASN A 122 -5.82 2.72 4.31
CA ASN A 122 -5.78 3.86 3.38
C ASN A 122 -4.44 4.62 3.50
N GLU A 123 -3.98 4.88 4.72
CA GLU A 123 -2.70 5.57 4.94
C GLU A 123 -1.52 4.76 4.39
N MET A 124 -1.59 3.44 4.48
CA MET A 124 -0.57 2.55 3.94
C MET A 124 -0.61 2.48 2.40
N ALA A 125 -1.79 2.40 1.80
CA ALA A 125 -1.95 2.46 0.34
C ALA A 125 -1.56 3.83 -0.25
N ASP A 126 -1.83 4.92 0.45
CA ASP A 126 -1.37 6.27 0.08
C ASP A 126 0.16 6.40 0.08
N CYS A 127 0.85 5.58 0.89
CA CYS A 127 2.30 5.47 0.87
C CYS A 127 2.81 4.59 -0.27
N GLY A 128 1.94 4.07 -1.15
CA GLY A 128 2.31 3.27 -2.33
C GLY A 128 2.54 1.77 -2.06
N PHE A 129 2.02 1.25 -0.94
CA PHE A 129 2.09 -0.18 -0.64
C PHE A 129 0.87 -0.93 -1.20
N ARG A 130 1.13 -2.11 -1.77
CA ARG A 130 0.11 -3.13 -2.02
C ARG A 130 0.00 -4.02 -0.79
N ILE A 131 -1.21 -4.28 -0.32
CA ILE A 131 -1.52 -4.93 0.94
C ILE A 131 -2.35 -6.18 0.65
N TYR A 132 -1.94 -7.29 1.25
CA TYR A 132 -2.52 -8.61 1.06
C TYR A 132 -2.85 -9.22 2.41
N GLU A 133 -3.91 -10.00 2.45
CA GLU A 133 -4.29 -10.83 3.58
C GLU A 133 -4.25 -12.29 3.16
N SER A 134 -3.62 -13.12 3.99
CA SER A 134 -3.69 -14.56 3.92
C SER A 134 -4.48 -15.09 5.12
N ASP A 135 -5.48 -15.94 4.86
CA ASP A 135 -6.30 -16.56 5.90
C ASP A 135 -5.46 -17.41 6.88
N GLU A 136 -4.29 -17.92 6.45
CA GLU A 136 -3.37 -18.72 7.28
C GLU A 136 -2.20 -17.90 7.85
N PHE A 137 -1.64 -16.98 7.06
CA PHE A 137 -0.35 -16.34 7.37
C PHE A 137 -0.44 -14.87 7.76
N GLY A 138 -1.64 -14.28 7.77
CA GLY A 138 -1.88 -12.89 8.12
C GLY A 138 -1.53 -11.90 7.01
N TYR A 139 -1.12 -10.69 7.37
CA TYR A 139 -0.90 -9.62 6.40
C TYR A 139 0.49 -9.67 5.76
N PHE A 140 0.52 -9.37 4.47
CA PHE A 140 1.72 -9.13 3.68
C PHE A 140 1.58 -7.82 2.92
N PHE A 141 2.69 -7.18 2.64
CA PHE A 141 2.68 -5.99 1.80
C PHE A 141 3.96 -5.84 0.99
N GLY A 142 3.88 -5.12 -0.12
CA GLY A 142 5.03 -4.87 -0.98
C GLY A 142 4.91 -3.57 -1.77
N ILE A 143 5.96 -3.25 -2.51
CA ILE A 143 6.08 -2.02 -3.29
C ILE A 143 5.95 -2.36 -4.76
N ASP A 144 5.06 -1.66 -5.45
CA ASP A 144 4.90 -1.83 -6.90
C ASP A 144 5.73 -0.78 -7.65
N GLY A 145 7.03 -1.04 -7.77
CA GLY A 145 7.94 -0.11 -8.43
C GLY A 145 9.39 -0.59 -8.53
N ALA A 146 10.16 0.06 -9.40
CA ALA A 146 11.58 -0.21 -9.59
C ALA A 146 12.35 1.07 -9.99
N GLY A 147 13.62 1.15 -9.57
CA GLY A 147 14.56 2.15 -10.07
C GLY A 147 14.54 3.53 -9.38
N TYR A 148 14.00 3.64 -8.17
CA TYR A 148 14.02 4.88 -7.36
C TYR A 148 14.26 4.57 -5.87
N ASP A 149 14.43 5.63 -5.07
CA ASP A 149 14.67 5.47 -3.62
C ASP A 149 13.36 5.19 -2.88
N PHE A 150 13.15 3.92 -2.52
CA PHE A 150 11.98 3.49 -1.77
C PHE A 150 11.90 4.05 -0.36
N TYR A 151 13.03 4.47 0.24
CA TYR A 151 12.97 5.09 1.56
C TYR A 151 12.30 6.45 1.50
N GLU A 152 12.73 7.29 0.57
CA GLU A 152 12.14 8.61 0.35
C GLU A 152 10.68 8.51 -0.14
N ALA A 153 10.41 7.56 -1.03
CA ALA A 153 9.10 7.44 -1.67
C ALA A 153 8.04 6.72 -0.83
N HIS A 154 8.41 5.76 0.02
CA HIS A 154 7.45 4.87 0.71
C HIS A 154 7.72 4.73 2.21
N TRP A 155 8.94 4.36 2.60
CA TRP A 155 9.20 4.00 4.01
C TRP A 155 9.19 5.18 4.96
N ILE A 156 9.75 6.33 4.56
CA ILE A 156 9.70 7.57 5.35
C ILE A 156 8.25 8.09 5.46
N PRO A 157 7.47 8.17 4.36
CA PRO A 157 6.04 8.47 4.44
C PRO A 157 5.27 7.57 5.41
N LEU A 158 5.47 6.25 5.33
CA LEU A 158 4.80 5.30 6.20
C LEU A 158 5.22 5.46 7.66
N TYR A 159 6.52 5.66 7.93
CA TYR A 159 7.05 5.94 9.25
C TYR A 159 6.39 7.17 9.89
N ASN A 160 6.20 8.24 9.09
CA ASN A 160 5.51 9.45 9.54
C ASN A 160 4.02 9.20 9.81
N LYS A 161 3.32 8.48 8.92
CA LYS A 161 1.91 8.10 9.12
C LYS A 161 1.71 7.23 10.36
N ARG A 162 2.67 6.36 10.65
CA ARG A 162 2.69 5.53 11.86
C ARG A 162 2.86 6.36 13.14
N GLY A 163 3.40 7.58 13.03
CA GLY A 163 3.61 8.51 14.14
C GLY A 163 4.82 8.16 15.00
N LEU A 164 5.81 7.45 14.45
CA LEU A 164 7.00 7.01 15.18
C LEU A 164 7.98 8.18 15.42
N GLN A 165 8.66 8.15 16.57
CA GLN A 165 9.62 9.18 17.00
C GLN A 165 10.95 8.57 17.48
N TRP A 166 11.42 7.56 16.76
CA TRP A 166 12.72 6.91 17.01
C TRP A 166 13.91 7.77 16.59
N HIS A 167 13.69 8.94 16.00
CA HIS A 167 14.70 9.95 15.68
C HIS A 167 14.53 11.19 16.56
N THR A 168 15.60 11.97 16.70
CA THR A 168 15.53 13.25 17.40
C THR A 168 14.86 14.30 16.52
N THR A 169 13.78 14.90 17.03
CA THR A 169 13.14 16.06 16.42
C THR A 169 13.85 17.30 16.95
N VAL A 170 14.63 17.98 16.09
CA VAL A 170 15.28 19.26 16.44
C VAL A 170 14.28 20.40 16.36
#